data_AF-A0A9E6BGW7-F1
#
_entry.id   AF-A0A9E6BGW7-F1
#
_cell.length_a   1.000
_cell.length_b   1.000
_cell.length_c   1.000
_cell.angle_alpha   90.00
_cell.angle_beta   90.00
_cell.angle_gamma   90.00
#
_symmetry.space_group_name_H-M   'P 1'
#
loop_
_entity.id
_entity.type
_entity.pdbx_description
1 polymer ?
#
loop_
_entity_poly.entity_id
_entity_poly.type
_entity_poly.pdbx_seq_one_letter_code
_entity_poly.pdbx_strand_id
1 'polypeptide(L)' 'MLVLCARKELKIRYNSLKYLAPYRIGVVNGYVNTPELDRADFLKKDGVTNDLQNIRKLVRGRVDLILEEKNLMDF' A
#
# COMPACT_ATOMS: atom_id res chain seq x y z
N MET A 1 5.42 -3.16 -12.53
CA MET A 1 4.04 -3.55 -12.15
C MET A 1 3.87 -3.26 -10.66
N LEU A 2 2.85 -2.49 -10.28
CA LEU A 2 2.58 -2.20 -8.87
C LEU A 2 1.92 -3.38 -8.17
N VAL A 3 2.30 -3.62 -6.92
CA VAL A 3 1.77 -4.68 -6.06
C VAL A 3 1.45 -4.13 -4.68
N LEU A 4 0.48 -4.75 -4.02
CA LEU A 4 0.21 -4.52 -2.60
C LEU A 4 1.03 -5.49 -1.75
N CYS A 5 1.76 -4.95 -0.80
CA CYS A 5 2.50 -5.74 0.17
C CYS A 5 1.88 -5.57 1.56
N ALA A 6 1.80 -6.66 2.31
CA ALA A 6 1.22 -6.73 3.63
C ALA A 6 2.17 -7.48 4.57
N ARG A 7 2.06 -7.25 5.88
CA ARG A 7 2.67 -8.15 6.85
C ARG A 7 1.98 -9.52 6.80
N LYS A 8 2.76 -10.60 6.84
CA LYS A 8 2.29 -11.98 6.58
C LYS A 8 1.18 -12.42 7.53
N GLU A 9 1.17 -11.92 8.76
CA GLU A 9 0.18 -12.24 9.79
C GLU A 9 -1.22 -11.71 9.50
N LEU A 10 -1.37 -10.65 8.69
CA LEU A 10 -2.68 -10.05 8.42
C LEU A 10 -3.56 -10.92 7.49
N LYS A 11 -2.99 -11.88 6.77
CA LYS A 11 -3.69 -12.83 5.88
C LYS A 11 -4.78 -12.18 5.02
N ILE A 12 -4.50 -10.99 4.48
CA ILE A 12 -5.47 -10.18 3.74
C ILE A 12 -5.82 -10.89 2.43
N ARG A 13 -7.13 -11.06 2.19
CA ARG A 13 -7.69 -11.52 0.91
C ARG A 13 -8.67 -10.47 0.43
N TYR A 14 -8.55 -10.06 -0.82
CA TYR A 14 -9.43 -9.08 -1.43
C TYR A 14 -9.68 -9.46 -2.90
N ASN A 15 -10.89 -9.15 -3.38
CA ASN A 15 -11.27 -9.29 -4.79
C ASN A 15 -11.62 -7.93 -5.42
N SER A 16 -11.62 -6.86 -4.62
CA SER A 16 -11.86 -5.49 -5.04
C SER A 16 -11.29 -4.50 -4.02
N LEU A 17 -11.06 -3.25 -4.45
CA LEU A 17 -10.51 -2.20 -3.59
C LEU A 17 -11.39 -1.91 -2.37
N LYS A 18 -12.72 -2.09 -2.45
CA LYS A 18 -13.64 -1.84 -1.34
C LYS A 18 -13.33 -2.66 -0.09
N TYR A 19 -12.80 -3.88 -0.25
CA TYR A 19 -12.37 -4.72 0.87
C TYR A 19 -11.15 -4.15 1.59
N LEU A 20 -10.46 -3.20 0.97
CA LEU A 20 -9.29 -2.57 1.55
C LEU A 20 -9.61 -1.33 2.40
N ALA A 21 -10.86 -0.85 2.37
CA ALA A 21 -11.30 0.33 3.13
C ALA A 21 -10.97 0.30 4.64
N PRO A 22 -10.97 -0.86 5.33
CA PRO A 22 -10.60 -0.91 6.74
C PRO A 22 -9.12 -0.61 7.01
N TYR A 23 -8.23 -0.95 6.07
CA TYR A 23 -6.77 -0.94 6.24
C TYR A 23 -6.15 0.41 5.95
N ARG A 24 -5.04 0.73 6.64
CA ARG A 24 -4.17 1.86 6.32
C ARG A 24 -3.18 1.47 5.23
N ILE A 25 -3.15 2.24 4.15
CA ILE A 25 -2.35 1.96 2.95
C ILE A 25 -1.30 3.04 2.77
N GLY A 26 -0.03 2.67 2.92
CA GLY A 26 1.10 3.54 2.63
C GLY A 26 1.30 3.76 1.14
N VAL A 27 1.37 5.02 0.70
CA VAL A 27 1.55 5.39 -0.72
C VAL A 27 2.63 6.45 -0.86
N VAL A 28 3.49 6.33 -1.88
CA VAL A 28 4.49 7.38 -2.16
C VAL A 28 3.79 8.55 -2.86
N ASN A 29 3.96 9.75 -2.30
CA ASN A 29 3.39 10.97 -2.87
C ASN A 29 4.05 11.31 -4.21
N GLY A 30 3.26 11.81 -5.16
CA GLY A 30 3.76 12.25 -6.47
C GLY A 30 4.02 11.12 -7.48
N TYR A 31 3.86 9.86 -7.08
CA TYR A 31 3.82 8.73 -8.01
C TYR A 31 2.41 8.49 -8.53
N VAL A 32 2.30 8.23 -9.84
CA VAL A 32 1.07 7.73 -10.44
C VAL A 32 0.91 6.28 -10.01
N ASN A 33 0.02 6.02 -9.05
CA ASN A 33 -0.25 4.68 -8.59
C ASN A 33 -1.15 3.96 -9.62
N THR A 34 -2.45 4.24 -9.62
CA THR A 34 -3.36 3.95 -10.75
C THR A 34 -4.55 4.89 -10.68
N PRO A 35 -5.25 5.19 -11.80
CA PRO A 35 -6.48 5.98 -11.78
C PRO A 35 -7.57 5.40 -10.85
N GLU A 36 -7.66 4.07 -10.74
CA GLU A 36 -8.61 3.40 -9.86
C GLU A 36 -8.30 3.66 -8.38
N LEU A 37 -7.02 3.59 -8.00
CA LEU A 37 -6.60 3.86 -6.64
C LEU A 37 -6.75 5.35 -6.33
N ASP A 38 -6.35 6.24 -7.24
CA ASP A 38 -6.42 7.69 -7.05
C ASP A 38 -7.87 8.15 -6.79
N ARG A 39 -8.84 7.58 -7.53
CA ARG A 39 -10.28 7.86 -7.37
C ARG A 39 -10.93 7.15 -6.19
N ALA A 40 -10.25 6.20 -5.53
CA ALA A 40 -10.77 5.49 -4.37
C ALA A 40 -10.63 6.34 -3.09
N ASP A 41 -11.54 7.29 -2.92
CA ASP A 41 -11.68 8.17 -1.76
C ASP A 41 -12.02 7.44 -0.44
N PHE A 42 -12.66 6.27 -0.54
CA PHE A 42 -12.97 5.40 0.58
C PHE A 42 -11.74 4.67 1.18
N LEU A 43 -10.56 4.78 0.57
CA LEU A 43 -9.34 4.16 1.08
C LEU A 43 -8.58 5.10 2.03
N LYS A 44 -8.05 4.53 3.12
CA LYS A 44 -7.21 5.25 4.08
C LYS A 44 -5.76 5.30 3.58
N LYS A 45 -5.46 6.26 2.71
CA LYS A 45 -4.12 6.47 2.14
C LYS A 45 -3.24 7.28 3.10
N ASP A 46 -2.03 6.81 3.31
CA ASP A 46 -1.02 7.42 4.18
C ASP A 46 0.23 7.75 3.37
N GLY A 47 0.37 9.02 2.99
CA GLY A 47 1.42 9.52 2.12
C GLY A 47 2.81 9.44 2.74
N VAL A 48 3.79 9.01 1.94
CA VAL A 48 5.22 8.99 2.30
C VAL A 48 6.08 9.62 1.19
N THR A 49 7.33 9.94 1.52
CA THR A 49 8.27 10.56 0.58
C THR A 49 9.09 9.55 -0.24
N ASN A 50 9.19 8.29 0.20
CA ASN A 50 9.94 7.23 -0.48
C ASN A 50 9.56 5.83 0.05
N ASP A 51 9.93 4.80 -0.71
CA ASP A 51 9.64 3.38 -0.43
C ASP A 51 10.23 2.93 0.91
N LEU A 52 11.46 3.36 1.23
CA LEU A 52 12.11 3.00 2.50
C LEU A 52 11.30 3.47 3.72
N GLN A 53 10.69 4.66 3.65
CA GLN A 53 9.78 5.13 4.68
C GLN A 53 8.52 4.26 4.76
N ASN A 54 7.97 3.84 3.62
CA ASN A 54 6.80 2.98 3.52
C ASN A 54 7.06 1.60 4.15
N ILE A 55 8.14 0.94 3.74
CA ILE A 55 8.60 -0.34 4.28
C ILE A 55 8.82 -0.24 5.80
N ARG A 56 9.48 0.82 6.27
CA ARG A 56 9.69 1.06 7.71
C ARG A 56 8.38 1.23 8.48
N LYS A 57 7.35 1.85 7.89
CA LYS A 57 6.00 1.97 8.48
C LYS A 57 5.28 0.63 8.50
N LEU A 58 5.37 -0.15 7.42
CA LEU A 58 4.76 -1.47 7.33
C LEU A 58 5.33 -2.42 8.40
N VAL A 59 6.65 -2.56 8.47
CA VAL A 59 7.33 -3.43 9.45
C VAL A 59 7.01 -3.02 10.90
N ARG A 60 6.83 -1.72 11.15
CA ARG A 60 6.50 -1.19 12.48
C ARG A 60 5.02 -1.19 12.84
N GLY A 61 4.13 -1.72 12.00
CA GLY A 61 2.70 -1.73 12.34
C GLY A 61 1.96 -0.41 12.09
N ARG A 62 2.60 0.60 11.50
CA ARG A 62 2.00 1.94 11.32
C ARG A 62 1.01 2.01 10.16
N VAL A 63 1.27 1.19 9.13
CA VAL A 63 0.34 0.92 8.02
C VAL A 63 0.16 -0.59 7.90
N ASP A 64 -0.93 -1.02 7.29
CA ASP A 64 -1.27 -2.43 7.11
C ASP A 64 -0.83 -2.95 5.74
N LEU A 65 -0.85 -2.06 4.75
CA LEU A 65 -0.52 -2.30 3.36
C LEU A 65 0.40 -1.21 2.85
N ILE A 66 1.24 -1.53 1.86
CA ILE A 66 1.97 -0.55 1.06
C ILE A 66 1.83 -0.88 -0.42
N LEU A 67 1.83 0.15 -1.26
CA LEU A 67 2.01 0.00 -2.70
C LEU A 67 3.48 0.11 -3.04
N GLU A 68 3.97 -0.87 -3.79
CA GLU A 68 5.37 -0.98 -4.17
C GLU A 68 5.50 -1.48 -5.61
N GLU A 69 6.61 -1.15 -6.25
CA GLU A 69 6.94 -1.70 -7.55
C GLU A 69 7.55 -3.09 -7.41
N LYS A 70 6.94 -4.09 -8.06
CA LYS A 70 7.36 -5.49 -7.94
C LYS A 70 8.85 -5.69 -8.25
N ASN A 71 9.39 -4.97 -9.23
CA ASN A 71 10.78 -5.10 -9.67
C ASN A 71 11.79 -4.58 -8.63
N LEU A 72 11.36 -3.78 -7.66
CA LEU A 72 12.19 -3.32 -6.54
C LEU A 72 12.15 -4.27 -5.34
N MET A 73 11.28 -5.28 -5.39
CA MET A 73 11.04 -6.24 -4.32
C MET A 73 11.71 -7.60 -4.57
N ASP A 74 12.52 -7.72 -5.62
CA ASP A 74 13.33 -8.93 -5.87
C ASP A 74 14.50 -8.96 -4.87
N PHE A 75 14.26 -9.60 -3.73
CA PHE A 75 15.26 -10.01 -2.74
C PHE A 75 15.38 -11.54 -2.70
#